data_AF-A0A356PDK9-F1
#
_entry.id   AF-A0A356PDK9-F1
#
_cell.length_a   1.000
_cell.length_b   1.000
_cell.length_c   1.000
_cell.angle_alpha   90.00
_cell.angle_beta   90.00
_cell.angle_gamma   90.00
#
_symmetry.space_group_name_H-M   'P 1'
#
loop_
_entity.id
_entity.type
_entity.pdbx_description
1 polymer ?
#
loop_
_entity_poly.entity_id
_entity_poly.type
_entity_poly.pdbx_seq_one_letter_code
_entity_poly.pdbx_strand_id
1 'polypeptide(L)'
;AGDGKDFGGTGGMFNTGTAGPLRLFQSQLSGQISWLLPFALLGAAGLLLGLRRKQSLTDKHKESIFWLAWLLPAMGFFSVAGFFHQYYLIMLAPPIAALTGAGWVELFNFNRNLDGWKKWLLPVGLIGTTAFEIYVLLPYKTQIGLGLPIAVGAVGIGVSLILCLPSNTRTSIRSAAAVGGILILLAAPLFWAATPLLYGGNSMLPEAGPQLISSGNSGMPGQMQGRRQNETQDGTQDETQNQPQDQPKTQAAGQSKENVDAKLLAYLTDNNTGEKYLFATTNAGTAEAYIIKTGKAVMAMGGFSGSDPILSVDKLKQMVANKEIKYFLSSSGGPGGGNSEVTAWIIKNGKEVPQAEWGTSIENPVGGMGMNGSSTLYIINP
;
A
#
# COMPACT_ATOMS: atom_id res chain seq x y z
N ALA A 1 -38.94 -2.76 -12.36
CA ALA A 1 -37.66 -3.44 -12.57
C ALA A 1 -36.59 -2.36 -12.73
N GLY A 2 -35.64 -2.33 -11.80
CA GLY A 2 -34.58 -1.33 -11.75
C GLY A 2 -33.63 -1.70 -10.62
N ASP A 3 -33.13 -2.94 -10.66
CA ASP A 3 -32.16 -3.44 -9.70
C ASP A 3 -30.84 -2.70 -9.89
N GLY A 4 -30.54 -1.83 -8.93
CA GLY A 4 -29.20 -1.30 -8.72
C GLY A 4 -28.27 -2.45 -8.34
N LYS A 5 -27.54 -2.96 -9.34
CA LYS A 5 -26.39 -3.83 -9.08
C LYS A 5 -25.28 -2.96 -8.51
N ASP A 6 -25.16 -3.00 -7.19
CA ASP A 6 -23.94 -2.64 -6.48
C ASP A 6 -22.76 -3.40 -7.10
N PHE A 7 -21.90 -2.67 -7.82
CA PHE A 7 -20.58 -3.16 -8.20
C PHE A 7 -19.70 -3.18 -6.95
N GLY A 8 -19.87 -4.23 -6.14
CA GLY A 8 -18.85 -4.66 -5.19
C GLY A 8 -17.61 -5.12 -5.96
N GLY A 9 -16.48 -4.44 -5.74
CA GLY A 9 -15.20 -4.92 -6.26
C GLY A 9 -14.29 -3.82 -6.83
N THR A 10 -13.90 -2.85 -6.02
CA THR A 10 -12.66 -2.12 -6.25
C THR A 10 -11.89 -2.08 -4.93
N GLY A 11 -11.27 -3.20 -4.58
CA GLY A 11 -10.05 -3.10 -3.76
C GLY A 11 -9.13 -2.18 -4.55
N GLY A 12 -8.86 -0.98 -4.01
CA GLY A 12 -8.15 0.06 -4.75
C GLY A 12 -6.86 -0.48 -5.38
N MET A 13 -6.41 0.14 -6.47
CA MET A 13 -5.30 -0.28 -7.34
C MET A 13 -3.96 -0.61 -6.62
N PHE A 14 -3.88 -0.38 -5.31
CA PHE A 14 -2.72 -0.55 -4.44
C PHE A 14 -2.97 -1.50 -3.25
N ASN A 15 -4.01 -2.34 -3.32
CA ASN A 15 -4.40 -3.26 -2.26
C ASN A 15 -4.57 -2.54 -0.89
N THR A 16 -5.27 -1.41 -0.89
CA THR A 16 -5.50 -0.58 0.31
C THR A 16 -6.93 -0.68 0.85
N GLY A 17 -7.77 -1.52 0.26
CA GLY A 17 -9.18 -1.65 0.63
C GLY A 17 -10.02 -0.42 0.27
N THR A 18 -11.28 -0.43 0.71
CA THR A 18 -12.27 0.62 0.46
C THR A 18 -12.16 1.73 1.50
N ALA A 19 -12.09 2.99 1.07
CA ALA A 19 -12.03 4.14 1.98
C ALA A 19 -13.21 4.14 2.97
N GLY A 20 -12.91 4.43 4.24
CA GLY A 20 -13.89 4.49 5.31
C GLY A 20 -13.29 4.30 6.71
N PRO A 21 -14.09 4.51 7.77
CA PRO A 21 -13.60 4.42 9.16
C PRO A 21 -13.03 3.04 9.51
N LEU A 22 -13.53 1.98 8.86
CA LEU A 22 -13.09 0.60 9.11
C LEU A 22 -12.00 0.12 8.15
N ARG A 23 -11.43 0.98 7.30
CA ARG A 23 -10.44 0.59 6.27
C ARG A 23 -9.24 -0.17 6.84
N LEU A 24 -8.71 0.27 7.98
CA LEU A 24 -7.59 -0.39 8.65
C LEU A 24 -7.91 -1.81 9.15
N PHE A 25 -9.19 -2.14 9.32
CA PHE A 25 -9.64 -3.46 9.76
C PHE A 25 -9.98 -4.40 8.60
N GLN A 26 -9.98 -3.91 7.35
CA GLN A 26 -10.23 -4.74 6.18
C GLN A 26 -9.04 -5.65 5.88
N SER A 27 -9.29 -6.79 5.23
CA SER A 27 -8.29 -7.84 4.96
C SER A 27 -7.04 -7.36 4.19
N GLN A 28 -7.17 -6.27 3.43
CA GLN A 28 -6.08 -5.66 2.68
C GLN A 28 -5.04 -4.98 3.59
N LEU A 29 -5.46 -4.36 4.70
CA LEU A 29 -4.57 -3.59 5.57
C LEU A 29 -4.39 -4.20 6.96
N SER A 30 -5.35 -5.01 7.43
CA SER A 30 -5.37 -5.51 8.79
C SER A 30 -4.12 -6.32 9.16
N GLY A 31 -3.68 -7.19 8.24
CA GLY A 31 -2.46 -7.97 8.40
C GLY A 31 -1.17 -7.15 8.36
N GLN A 32 -1.21 -5.89 7.88
CA GLN A 32 -0.02 -5.04 7.80
C GLN A 32 0.26 -4.30 9.11
N ILE A 33 -0.77 -3.96 9.90
CA ILE A 33 -0.58 -3.10 11.08
C ILE A 33 -1.59 -3.28 12.23
N SER A 34 -2.78 -3.82 11.96
CA SER A 34 -3.92 -3.68 12.88
C SER A 34 -4.01 -4.77 13.95
N TRP A 35 -3.09 -5.74 13.98
CA TRP A 35 -3.10 -6.90 14.89
C TRP A 35 -3.51 -6.56 16.33
N LEU A 36 -2.80 -5.61 16.95
CA LEU A 36 -3.02 -5.20 18.34
C LEU A 36 -3.87 -3.93 18.45
N LEU A 37 -4.37 -3.38 17.34
CA LEU A 37 -5.11 -2.14 17.33
C LEU A 37 -6.42 -2.19 18.15
N PRO A 38 -7.23 -3.27 18.11
CA PRO A 38 -8.39 -3.40 19.00
C PRO A 38 -8.00 -3.30 20.49
N PHE A 39 -6.91 -3.98 20.89
CA PHE A 39 -6.43 -3.91 22.26
C PHE A 39 -5.91 -2.51 22.60
N ALA A 40 -5.11 -1.89 21.72
CA ALA A 40 -4.54 -0.56 21.94
C ALA A 40 -5.63 0.50 22.22
N LEU A 41 -6.75 0.44 21.48
CA LEU A 41 -7.87 1.36 21.68
C LEU A 41 -8.58 1.13 23.02
N LEU A 42 -8.81 -0.13 23.42
CA LEU A 42 -9.39 -0.44 24.73
C LEU A 42 -8.43 -0.09 25.88
N GLY A 43 -7.14 -0.37 25.70
CA GLY A 43 -6.07 -0.03 26.62
C GLY A 43 -5.98 1.47 26.84
N ALA A 44 -6.04 2.26 25.77
CA ALA A 44 -6.09 3.72 25.83
C ALA A 44 -7.34 4.22 26.59
N ALA A 45 -8.51 3.61 26.36
CA ALA A 45 -9.71 3.93 27.13
C ALA A 45 -9.50 3.65 28.63
N GLY A 46 -8.89 2.51 28.97
CA GLY A 46 -8.54 2.14 30.35
C GLY A 46 -7.54 3.09 31.01
N LEU A 47 -6.51 3.52 30.28
CA LEU A 47 -5.49 4.47 30.74
C LEU A 47 -6.09 5.85 31.07
N LEU A 48 -7.14 6.25 30.35
CA LEU A 48 -7.85 7.51 30.55
C LEU A 48 -9.05 7.41 31.51
N LEU A 49 -9.36 6.22 32.03
CA LEU A 49 -10.43 6.08 33.03
C LEU A 49 -10.12 6.89 34.28
N GLY A 50 -11.13 7.62 34.76
CA GLY A 50 -10.99 8.51 35.92
C GLY A 50 -10.52 9.92 35.56
N LEU A 51 -10.23 10.21 34.29
CA LEU A 51 -10.03 11.57 33.82
C LEU A 51 -11.31 12.40 34.01
N ARG A 52 -11.21 13.50 34.75
CA ARG A 52 -12.31 14.45 34.99
C ARG A 52 -11.93 15.82 34.42
N ARG A 53 -12.89 16.49 33.78
CA ARG A 53 -12.69 17.77 33.06
C ARG A 53 -12.06 18.89 33.90
N LYS A 54 -12.21 18.87 35.22
CA LYS A 54 -11.69 19.90 36.15
C LYS A 54 -10.43 19.46 36.93
N GLN A 55 -9.87 18.29 36.66
CA GLN A 55 -8.71 17.77 37.36
C GLN A 55 -7.44 17.98 36.52
N SER A 56 -6.32 18.30 37.16
CA SER A 56 -5.02 18.36 36.50
C SER A 56 -4.67 17.01 35.89
N LEU A 57 -4.17 17.01 34.66
CA LEU A 57 -3.71 15.80 33.99
C LEU A 57 -2.50 15.22 34.73
N THR A 58 -2.56 13.94 35.09
CA THR A 58 -1.41 13.17 35.55
C THR A 58 -0.48 12.89 34.37
N ASP A 59 0.78 12.52 34.63
CA ASP A 59 1.73 12.22 33.55
C ASP A 59 1.27 11.03 32.70
N LYS A 60 0.69 10.00 33.35
CA LYS A 60 -0.02 8.91 32.67
C LYS A 60 -1.09 9.41 31.68
N HIS A 61 -1.93 10.38 32.09
CA HIS A 61 -2.94 10.95 31.18
C HIS A 61 -2.29 11.72 30.03
N LYS A 62 -1.28 12.55 30.31
CA LYS A 62 -0.57 13.33 29.28
C LYS A 62 0.09 12.43 28.24
N GLU A 63 0.80 11.40 28.67
CA GLU A 63 1.46 10.43 27.79
C GLU A 63 0.43 9.64 26.95
N SER A 64 -0.68 9.21 27.56
CA SER A 64 -1.75 8.52 26.83
C SER A 64 -2.37 9.42 25.76
N ILE A 65 -2.60 10.70 26.09
CA ILE A 65 -3.12 11.69 25.14
C ILE A 65 -2.10 11.95 24.03
N PHE A 66 -0.80 12.03 24.33
CA PHE A 66 0.26 12.19 23.34
C PHE A 66 0.24 11.05 22.31
N TRP A 67 0.20 9.79 22.77
CA TRP A 67 0.15 8.65 21.87
C TRP A 67 -1.14 8.59 21.05
N LEU A 68 -2.28 8.96 21.63
CA LEU A 68 -3.55 9.08 20.89
C LEU A 68 -3.55 10.23 19.89
N ALA A 69 -2.90 11.35 20.21
CA ALA A 69 -2.76 12.50 19.31
C ALA A 69 -1.87 12.17 18.11
N TRP A 70 -1.01 11.15 18.20
CA TRP A 70 -0.35 10.54 17.04
C TRP A 70 -1.26 9.54 16.34
N LEU A 71 -1.78 8.55 17.09
CA LEU A 71 -2.51 7.41 16.52
C LEU A 71 -3.76 7.84 15.76
N LEU A 72 -4.62 8.65 16.37
CA LEU A 72 -5.95 8.94 15.83
C LEU A 72 -5.89 9.76 14.53
N PRO A 73 -5.06 10.82 14.39
CA PRO A 73 -4.92 11.52 13.11
C PRO A 73 -4.35 10.63 12.01
N ALA A 74 -3.35 9.81 12.33
CA ALA A 74 -2.76 8.89 11.35
C ALA A 74 -3.79 7.82 10.91
N MET A 75 -4.56 7.26 11.84
CA MET A 75 -5.68 6.37 11.52
C MET A 75 -6.70 7.06 10.63
N GLY A 76 -7.10 8.30 10.98
CA GLY A 76 -8.04 9.10 10.19
C GLY A 76 -7.54 9.35 8.78
N PHE A 77 -6.27 9.70 8.61
CA PHE A 77 -5.64 9.88 7.31
C PHE A 77 -5.70 8.60 6.46
N PHE A 78 -5.21 7.47 6.98
CA PHE A 78 -5.20 6.21 6.23
C PHE A 78 -6.61 5.66 5.94
N SER A 79 -7.61 6.02 6.75
CA SER A 79 -9.02 5.69 6.48
C SER A 79 -9.57 6.37 5.24
N VAL A 80 -9.12 7.59 4.89
CA VAL A 80 -9.71 8.39 3.80
C VAL A 80 -8.75 8.66 2.64
N ALA A 81 -7.45 8.45 2.80
CA ALA A 81 -6.44 8.76 1.79
C ALA A 81 -6.72 8.06 0.45
N GLY A 82 -6.67 8.83 -0.65
CA GLY A 82 -6.91 8.30 -2.00
C GLY A 82 -5.81 7.37 -2.48
N PHE A 83 -4.56 7.63 -2.08
CA PHE A 83 -3.39 6.88 -2.51
C PHE A 83 -2.37 6.77 -1.38
N PHE A 84 -1.88 5.56 -1.12
CA PHE A 84 -0.72 5.25 -0.28
C PHE A 84 -0.31 3.80 -0.51
N HIS A 85 0.91 3.47 -0.08
CA HIS A 85 1.38 2.08 -0.04
C HIS A 85 1.30 1.53 1.38
N GLN A 86 1.10 0.21 1.49
CA GLN A 86 0.89 -0.48 2.77
C GLN A 86 2.01 -0.21 3.78
N TYR A 87 3.27 -0.12 3.33
CA TYR A 87 4.41 0.12 4.21
C TYR A 87 4.38 1.49 4.92
N TYR A 88 3.61 2.47 4.44
CA TYR A 88 3.42 3.73 5.19
C TYR A 88 2.70 3.51 6.53
N LEU A 89 1.96 2.41 6.69
CA LEU A 89 1.27 2.07 7.92
C LEU A 89 2.22 1.82 9.10
N ILE A 90 3.51 1.62 8.84
CA ILE A 90 4.54 1.54 9.90
C ILE A 90 4.51 2.76 10.85
N MET A 91 4.02 3.91 10.37
CA MET A 91 3.80 5.11 11.19
C MET A 91 2.88 4.89 12.39
N LEU A 92 2.00 3.90 12.35
CA LEU A 92 1.09 3.55 13.46
C LEU A 92 1.75 2.62 14.48
N ALA A 93 2.88 1.99 14.17
CA ALA A 93 3.49 0.98 15.03
C ALA A 93 3.92 1.52 16.40
N PRO A 94 4.63 2.66 16.52
CA PRO A 94 5.03 3.20 17.83
C PRO A 94 3.85 3.48 18.78
N PRO A 95 2.79 4.22 18.39
CA PRO A 95 1.67 4.47 19.29
C PRO A 95 0.87 3.20 19.62
N ILE A 96 0.70 2.26 18.67
CA ILE A 96 0.03 0.97 18.96
C ILE A 96 0.83 0.20 20.02
N ALA A 97 2.15 0.12 19.89
CA ALA A 97 3.01 -0.58 20.84
C ALA A 97 2.96 0.07 22.23
N ALA A 98 3.08 1.40 22.31
CA ALA A 98 3.05 2.13 23.57
C ALA A 98 1.70 1.97 24.30
N LEU A 99 0.58 2.17 23.59
CA LEU A 99 -0.76 2.05 24.16
C LEU A 99 -1.11 0.61 24.52
N THR A 100 -0.65 -0.37 23.74
CA THR A 100 -0.82 -1.79 24.07
C THR A 100 -0.05 -2.15 25.33
N GLY A 101 1.23 -1.81 25.44
CA GLY A 101 2.05 -2.11 26.61
C GLY A 101 1.55 -1.43 27.88
N ALA A 102 1.36 -0.11 27.84
CA ALA A 102 0.87 0.65 28.99
C ALA A 102 -0.57 0.25 29.37
N GLY A 103 -1.44 0.07 28.38
CA GLY A 103 -2.80 -0.40 28.57
C GLY A 103 -2.83 -1.79 29.19
N TRP A 104 -1.99 -2.73 28.72
CA TRP A 104 -1.93 -4.09 29.26
C TRP A 104 -1.65 -4.10 30.76
N VAL A 105 -0.66 -3.31 31.20
CA VAL A 105 -0.30 -3.19 32.61
C VAL A 105 -1.44 -2.60 33.44
N GLU A 106 -2.08 -1.53 32.95
CA GLU A 106 -3.20 -0.90 33.65
C GLU A 106 -4.41 -1.83 33.78
N LEU A 107 -4.81 -2.45 32.67
CA LEU A 107 -5.94 -3.37 32.61
C LEU A 107 -5.65 -4.62 33.48
N PHE A 108 -4.40 -5.08 33.52
CA PHE A 108 -3.96 -6.12 34.44
C PHE A 108 -4.06 -5.71 35.90
N ASN A 109 -3.70 -4.46 36.25
CA ASN A 109 -3.88 -3.96 37.61
C ASN A 109 -5.36 -3.96 38.01
N PHE A 110 -6.26 -3.50 37.13
CA PHE A 110 -7.71 -3.58 37.38
C PHE A 110 -8.19 -5.02 37.58
N ASN A 111 -7.71 -5.96 36.76
CA ASN A 111 -8.07 -7.37 36.85
C ASN A 111 -7.54 -8.02 38.14
N ARG A 112 -6.27 -7.78 38.45
CA ARG A 112 -5.59 -8.32 39.64
C ARG A 112 -6.22 -7.82 40.93
N ASN A 113 -6.54 -6.53 41.00
CA ASN A 113 -7.12 -5.88 42.18
C ASN A 113 -8.64 -6.03 42.29
N LEU A 114 -9.29 -6.60 41.27
CA LEU A 114 -10.74 -6.84 41.22
C LEU A 114 -11.56 -5.55 41.28
N ASP A 115 -11.12 -4.53 40.55
CA ASP A 115 -11.70 -3.17 40.58
C ASP A 115 -13.08 -3.10 39.89
N GLY A 116 -14.11 -3.57 40.59
CA GLY A 116 -15.52 -3.49 40.18
C GLY A 116 -15.74 -4.07 38.78
N TRP A 117 -16.26 -3.25 37.86
CA TRP A 117 -16.47 -3.63 36.46
C TRP A 117 -15.19 -3.53 35.61
N LYS A 118 -14.19 -2.74 36.03
CA LYS A 118 -12.95 -2.50 35.26
C LYS A 118 -12.08 -3.75 35.15
N LYS A 119 -12.19 -4.66 36.11
CA LYS A 119 -11.49 -5.96 36.10
C LYS A 119 -11.75 -6.79 34.83
N TRP A 120 -12.87 -6.53 34.16
CA TRP A 120 -13.26 -7.22 32.93
C TRP A 120 -12.59 -6.66 31.67
N LEU A 121 -11.96 -5.48 31.74
CA LEU A 121 -11.37 -4.84 30.56
C LEU A 121 -10.22 -5.67 29.96
N LEU A 122 -9.37 -6.28 30.80
CA LEU A 122 -8.29 -7.15 30.31
C LEU A 122 -8.82 -8.37 29.55
N PRO A 123 -9.67 -9.25 30.14
CA PRO A 123 -10.18 -10.42 29.41
C PRO A 123 -11.04 -10.04 28.19
N VAL A 124 -11.80 -8.94 28.25
CA VAL A 124 -12.57 -8.44 27.08
C VAL A 124 -11.65 -7.96 25.96
N GLY A 125 -10.60 -7.21 26.29
CA GLY A 125 -9.60 -6.78 25.32
C GLY A 125 -8.87 -7.94 24.69
N LEU A 126 -8.46 -8.91 25.51
CA LEU A 126 -7.79 -10.12 25.04
C LEU A 126 -8.69 -10.91 24.08
N ILE A 127 -9.91 -11.27 24.49
CA ILE A 127 -10.79 -12.09 23.64
C ILE A 127 -11.21 -11.36 22.37
N GLY A 128 -11.47 -10.05 22.43
CA GLY A 128 -11.82 -9.24 21.27
C GLY A 128 -10.67 -9.16 20.27
N THR A 129 -9.44 -9.03 20.76
CA THR A 129 -8.24 -8.99 19.92
C THR A 129 -7.94 -10.37 19.35
N THR A 130 -8.05 -11.45 20.14
CA THR A 130 -7.96 -12.84 19.66
C THR A 130 -8.96 -13.11 18.53
N ALA A 131 -10.22 -12.69 18.68
CA ALA A 131 -11.23 -12.85 17.64
C ALA A 131 -10.86 -12.08 16.37
N PHE A 132 -10.32 -10.86 16.52
CA PHE A 132 -9.83 -10.07 15.39
C PHE A 132 -8.63 -10.73 14.69
N GLU A 133 -7.67 -11.27 15.44
CA GLU A 133 -6.53 -12.00 14.85
C GLU A 133 -7.00 -13.23 14.07
N ILE A 134 -7.95 -13.99 14.61
CA ILE A 134 -8.57 -15.11 13.87
C ILE A 134 -9.21 -14.60 12.57
N TYR A 135 -9.94 -13.48 12.61
CA TYR A 135 -10.50 -12.86 11.41
C TYR A 135 -9.41 -12.50 10.38
N VAL A 136 -8.25 -11.99 10.81
CA VAL A 136 -7.12 -11.70 9.91
C VAL A 136 -6.47 -12.97 9.36
N LEU A 137 -6.40 -14.04 10.15
CA LEU A 137 -5.73 -15.29 9.78
C LEU A 137 -6.57 -16.18 8.86
N LEU A 138 -7.88 -16.26 9.06
CA LEU A 138 -8.78 -17.18 8.33
C LEU A 138 -8.74 -17.06 6.80
N PRO A 139 -8.62 -15.86 6.19
CA PRO A 139 -8.44 -15.72 4.75
C PRO A 139 -7.22 -16.46 4.19
N TYR A 140 -6.21 -16.72 5.02
CA TYR A 140 -4.94 -17.35 4.61
C TYR A 140 -4.84 -18.84 4.98
N LYS A 141 -5.96 -19.46 5.38
CA LYS A 141 -5.99 -20.87 5.83
C LYS A 141 -5.44 -21.87 4.82
N THR A 142 -5.47 -21.55 3.52
CA THR A 142 -4.93 -22.42 2.47
C THR A 142 -3.41 -22.33 2.38
N GLN A 143 -2.82 -21.18 2.70
CA GLN A 143 -1.38 -20.94 2.66
C GLN A 143 -0.69 -21.42 3.94
N ILE A 144 -1.31 -21.20 5.11
CA ILE A 144 -0.66 -21.46 6.42
C ILE A 144 -1.29 -22.63 7.20
N GLY A 145 -2.37 -23.22 6.68
CA GLY A 145 -3.17 -24.19 7.41
C GLY A 145 -4.00 -23.58 8.55
N LEU A 146 -4.58 -24.44 9.39
CA LEU A 146 -5.40 -24.02 10.54
C LEU A 146 -4.66 -24.05 11.88
N GLY A 147 -3.42 -24.53 11.91
CA GLY A 147 -2.66 -24.70 13.16
C GLY A 147 -2.49 -23.40 13.96
N LEU A 148 -2.02 -22.33 13.31
CA LEU A 148 -1.84 -21.02 13.94
C LEU A 148 -3.17 -20.39 14.39
N PRO A 149 -4.22 -20.29 13.55
CA PRO A 149 -5.53 -19.79 14.00
C PRO A 149 -6.10 -20.57 15.20
N ILE A 150 -6.01 -21.90 15.18
CA ILE A 150 -6.50 -22.75 16.28
C ILE A 150 -5.68 -22.51 17.55
N ALA A 151 -4.35 -22.43 17.45
CA ALA A 151 -3.49 -22.16 18.60
C ALA A 151 -3.79 -20.80 19.24
N VAL A 152 -3.86 -19.73 18.43
CA VAL A 152 -4.21 -18.38 18.88
C VAL A 152 -5.60 -18.36 19.53
N GLY A 153 -6.59 -18.97 18.88
CA GLY A 153 -7.95 -19.01 19.40
C GLY A 153 -8.08 -19.81 20.70
N ALA A 154 -7.56 -21.03 20.74
CA ALA A 154 -7.67 -21.90 21.91
C ALA A 154 -6.95 -21.31 23.13
N VAL A 155 -5.71 -20.83 22.94
CA VAL A 155 -4.92 -20.22 24.03
C VAL A 155 -5.53 -18.88 24.44
N GLY A 156 -5.92 -18.02 23.50
CA GLY A 156 -6.56 -16.74 23.80
C GLY A 156 -7.86 -16.89 24.58
N ILE A 157 -8.72 -17.84 24.20
CA ILE A 157 -9.95 -18.19 24.95
C ILE A 157 -9.58 -18.73 26.34
N GLY A 158 -8.69 -19.71 26.42
CA GLY A 158 -8.30 -20.34 27.68
C GLY A 158 -7.74 -19.34 28.69
N VAL A 159 -6.84 -18.45 28.25
CA VAL A 159 -6.29 -17.37 29.07
C VAL A 159 -7.37 -16.39 29.50
N SER A 160 -8.27 -15.99 28.60
CA SER A 160 -9.37 -15.08 28.93
C SER A 160 -10.27 -15.66 30.03
N LEU A 161 -10.58 -16.97 29.96
CA LEU A 161 -11.35 -17.67 30.98
C LEU A 161 -10.62 -17.71 32.33
N ILE A 162 -9.30 -17.92 32.34
CA ILE A 162 -8.49 -17.90 33.58
C ILE A 162 -8.52 -16.50 34.21
N LEU A 163 -8.47 -15.44 33.40
CA LEU A 163 -8.55 -14.05 33.88
C LEU A 163 -9.94 -13.65 34.40
N CYS A 164 -10.97 -14.45 34.09
CA CYS A 164 -12.33 -14.29 34.62
C CYS A 164 -12.57 -15.01 35.95
N LEU A 165 -11.59 -15.77 36.47
CA LEU A 165 -11.73 -16.55 37.69
C LEU A 165 -11.91 -15.69 38.96
N PRO A 166 -12.63 -16.20 39.99
CA PRO A 166 -13.01 -15.45 41.19
C PRO A 166 -11.82 -15.03 42.06
N SER A 167 -12.08 -14.18 43.06
CA SER A 167 -11.06 -13.56 43.94
C SER A 167 -10.12 -14.53 44.65
N ASN A 168 -10.54 -15.78 44.86
CA ASN A 168 -9.74 -16.81 45.53
C ASN A 168 -8.64 -17.43 44.65
N THR A 169 -8.56 -17.05 43.37
CA THR A 169 -7.48 -17.51 42.49
C THR A 169 -6.14 -16.89 42.87
N ARG A 170 -5.09 -17.72 42.94
CA ARG A 170 -3.73 -17.26 43.28
C ARG A 170 -3.25 -16.19 42.30
N THR A 171 -2.65 -15.11 42.82
CA THR A 171 -2.10 -14.00 42.03
C THR A 171 -1.06 -14.46 41.01
N SER A 172 -0.28 -15.50 41.30
CA SER A 172 0.68 -16.09 40.36
C SER A 172 0.01 -16.67 39.12
N ILE A 173 -1.16 -17.31 39.26
CA ILE A 173 -1.92 -17.87 38.14
C ILE A 173 -2.43 -16.74 37.24
N ARG A 174 -2.98 -15.67 37.81
CA ARG A 174 -3.42 -14.50 37.04
C ARG A 174 -2.26 -13.81 36.31
N SER A 175 -1.12 -13.69 36.98
CA SER A 175 0.09 -13.10 36.39
C SER A 175 0.61 -13.95 35.24
N ALA A 176 0.69 -15.27 35.42
CA ALA A 176 1.07 -16.21 34.38
C ALA A 176 0.08 -16.18 33.19
N ALA A 177 -1.22 -16.10 33.47
CA ALA A 177 -2.25 -15.95 32.45
C ALA A 177 -2.09 -14.63 31.68
N ALA A 178 -1.86 -13.51 32.36
CA ALA A 178 -1.63 -12.23 31.70
C ALA A 178 -0.37 -12.22 30.83
N VAL A 179 0.71 -12.87 31.27
CA VAL A 179 1.93 -13.05 30.44
C VAL A 179 1.62 -13.95 29.23
N GLY A 180 0.95 -15.08 29.43
CA GLY A 180 0.53 -15.95 28.34
C GLY A 180 -0.39 -15.26 27.33
N GLY A 181 -1.27 -14.37 27.81
CA GLY A 181 -2.20 -13.60 27.01
C GLY A 181 -1.51 -12.62 26.06
N ILE A 182 -0.53 -11.86 26.53
CA ILE A 182 0.22 -10.96 25.64
C ILE A 182 1.11 -11.73 24.67
N LEU A 183 1.73 -12.84 25.13
CA LEU A 183 2.57 -13.68 24.27
C LEU A 183 1.78 -14.31 23.12
N ILE A 184 0.55 -14.78 23.37
CA ILE A 184 -0.26 -15.37 22.30
C ILE A 184 -0.72 -14.33 21.27
N LEU A 185 -1.10 -13.12 21.71
CA LEU A 185 -1.43 -12.02 20.80
C LEU A 185 -0.22 -11.54 19.98
N LEU A 186 1.00 -11.85 20.42
CA LEU A 186 2.21 -11.57 19.64
C LEU A 186 2.55 -12.67 18.63
N ALA A 187 1.96 -13.86 18.73
CA ALA A 187 2.32 -15.00 17.88
C ALA A 187 1.99 -14.78 16.41
N ALA A 188 0.77 -14.30 16.11
CA ALA A 188 0.33 -14.03 14.74
C ALA A 188 1.10 -12.87 14.08
N PRO A 189 1.21 -11.67 14.70
CA PRO A 189 2.01 -10.58 14.11
C PRO A 189 3.51 -10.93 14.01
N LEU A 190 4.06 -11.74 14.92
CA LEU A 190 5.45 -12.20 14.81
C LEU A 190 5.65 -13.08 13.57
N PHE A 191 4.74 -14.03 13.32
CA PHE A 191 4.79 -14.84 12.11
C PHE A 191 4.66 -13.96 10.86
N TRP A 192 3.75 -12.98 10.85
CA TRP A 192 3.59 -12.02 9.76
C TRP A 192 4.86 -11.21 9.50
N ALA A 193 5.48 -10.66 10.56
CA ALA A 193 6.71 -9.87 10.44
C ALA A 193 7.91 -10.70 9.94
N ALA A 194 7.89 -12.02 10.16
CA ALA A 194 8.93 -12.93 9.68
C ALA A 194 8.77 -13.29 8.19
N THR A 195 7.59 -13.16 7.59
CA THR A 195 7.37 -13.63 6.21
C THR A 195 8.30 -13.03 5.17
N PRO A 196 8.68 -11.72 5.19
CA PRO A 196 9.60 -11.18 4.20
C PRO A 196 11.01 -11.79 4.33
N LEU A 197 11.41 -12.17 5.56
CA LEU A 197 12.68 -12.86 5.81
C LEU A 197 12.64 -14.32 5.34
N LEU A 198 11.49 -14.98 5.49
CA LEU A 198 11.31 -16.40 5.17
C LEU A 198 11.07 -16.66 3.68
N TYR A 199 10.34 -15.77 3.01
CA TYR A 199 9.85 -15.99 1.65
C TYR A 199 10.35 -14.95 0.63
N GLY A 200 11.10 -13.94 1.07
CA GLY A 200 11.48 -12.80 0.24
C GLY A 200 10.28 -11.89 -0.06
N GLY A 201 10.48 -10.93 -0.97
CA GLY A 201 9.43 -9.99 -1.36
C GLY A 201 9.96 -8.85 -2.22
N ASN A 202 9.10 -7.90 -2.56
CA ASN A 202 9.48 -6.71 -3.30
C ASN A 202 10.09 -5.67 -2.35
N SER A 203 11.40 -5.42 -2.47
CA SER A 203 12.09 -4.41 -1.62
C SER A 203 11.65 -2.97 -1.88
N MET A 204 11.06 -2.68 -3.05
CA MET A 204 10.53 -1.35 -3.40
C MET A 204 9.09 -1.16 -2.90
N LEU A 205 8.35 -2.25 -2.73
CA LEU A 205 6.97 -2.29 -2.23
C LEU A 205 6.86 -3.31 -1.10
N PRO A 206 7.49 -3.03 0.06
CA PRO A 206 7.52 -3.99 1.16
C PRO A 206 6.11 -4.22 1.71
N GLU A 207 5.79 -5.49 1.94
CA GLU A 207 4.56 -5.97 2.58
C GLU A 207 4.88 -7.19 3.44
N ALA A 208 4.00 -7.50 4.39
CA ALA A 208 4.11 -8.67 5.25
C ALA A 208 2.87 -9.57 5.11
N GLY A 209 3.11 -10.88 5.01
CA GLY A 209 2.09 -11.91 5.12
C GLY A 209 2.26 -13.12 4.21
N PRO A 210 1.36 -14.11 4.33
CA PRO A 210 1.40 -15.37 3.58
C PRO A 210 1.22 -15.23 2.07
N GLN A 211 0.84 -14.05 1.56
CA GLN A 211 0.79 -13.77 0.12
C GLN A 211 2.17 -13.99 -0.51
N LEU A 212 3.24 -13.77 0.26
CA LEU A 212 4.63 -13.94 -0.17
C LEU A 212 4.99 -15.41 -0.46
N ILE A 213 4.28 -16.37 0.14
CA ILE A 213 4.50 -17.81 -0.08
C ILE A 213 4.18 -18.17 -1.54
N SER A 214 3.13 -17.58 -2.11
CA SER A 214 2.72 -17.82 -3.49
C SER A 214 3.56 -17.04 -4.50
N SER A 215 4.13 -15.89 -4.12
CA SER A 215 5.03 -15.12 -5.00
C SER A 215 6.44 -15.70 -5.08
N GLY A 216 6.90 -16.44 -4.05
CA GLY A 216 8.24 -17.03 -4.02
C GLY A 216 8.51 -18.09 -5.09
N ASN A 217 7.46 -18.63 -5.73
CA ASN A 217 7.58 -19.67 -6.76
C ASN A 217 7.33 -19.18 -8.19
N SER A 218 7.16 -17.87 -8.39
CA SER A 218 7.01 -17.27 -9.72
C SER A 218 7.85 -15.99 -9.80
N GLY A 219 9.05 -16.10 -10.35
CA GLY A 219 9.98 -14.98 -10.60
C GLY A 219 9.51 -14.01 -11.69
N MET A 220 8.22 -13.69 -11.74
CA MET A 220 7.61 -12.75 -12.69
C MET A 220 6.81 -11.69 -11.93
N PRO A 221 7.19 -10.40 -12.01
CA PRO A 221 6.41 -9.33 -11.41
C PRO A 221 5.07 -9.18 -12.14
N GLY A 222 3.97 -9.22 -11.37
CA GLY A 222 2.69 -8.61 -11.72
C GLY A 222 2.16 -8.81 -13.14
N GLN A 223 1.54 -9.96 -13.41
CA GLN A 223 0.49 -10.03 -14.43
C GLN A 223 -0.86 -10.22 -13.75
N MET A 224 -1.78 -9.31 -14.10
CA MET A 224 -3.19 -9.30 -13.74
C MET A 224 -3.79 -10.70 -13.84
N GLN A 225 -4.13 -11.33 -12.72
CA GLN A 225 -5.02 -12.49 -12.73
C GLN A 225 -6.47 -12.02 -12.84
N GLY A 226 -6.81 -11.59 -14.05
CA GLY A 226 -8.19 -11.59 -14.52
C GLY A 226 -8.67 -13.04 -14.61
N ARG A 227 -9.72 -13.33 -13.84
CA ARG A 227 -10.56 -14.52 -13.88
C ARG A 227 -10.73 -15.06 -15.31
N ARG A 228 -10.03 -16.15 -15.66
CA ARG A 228 -10.42 -17.04 -16.75
C ARG A 228 -10.88 -18.36 -16.15
N GLN A 229 -12.18 -18.52 -16.09
CA GLN A 229 -12.84 -19.79 -15.89
C GLN A 229 -13.50 -20.14 -17.22
N ASN A 230 -13.24 -21.37 -17.67
CA ASN A 230 -13.78 -22.08 -18.84
C ASN A 230 -13.20 -21.72 -20.22
N GLU A 231 -12.28 -22.55 -20.68
CA GLU A 231 -12.40 -23.21 -21.99
C GLU A 231 -11.66 -24.56 -21.95
N THR A 232 -12.41 -25.62 -22.21
CA THR A 232 -11.95 -26.98 -22.49
C THR A 232 -11.26 -27.04 -23.85
N GLN A 233 -10.05 -27.59 -23.93
CA GLN A 233 -9.65 -28.52 -25.02
C GLN A 233 -8.27 -29.15 -24.78
N ASP A 234 -8.31 -30.46 -24.61
CA ASP A 234 -7.54 -31.51 -25.30
C ASP A 234 -6.01 -31.45 -25.43
N GLY A 235 -5.38 -32.53 -24.94
CA GLY A 235 -4.30 -33.28 -25.59
C GLY A 235 -2.95 -32.62 -25.83
N THR A 236 -1.96 -32.92 -24.98
CA THR A 236 -0.83 -33.85 -25.27
C THR A 236 0.29 -33.67 -24.25
N GLN A 237 0.74 -34.81 -23.71
CA GLN A 237 1.96 -34.93 -22.92
C GLN A 237 3.15 -34.87 -23.88
N ASP A 238 4.18 -34.10 -23.54
CA ASP A 238 5.55 -34.49 -23.88
C ASP A 238 6.52 -33.94 -22.83
N GLU A 239 7.18 -34.89 -22.16
CA GLU A 239 8.32 -34.67 -21.29
C GLU A 239 9.59 -34.55 -22.14
N THR A 240 10.50 -33.68 -21.69
CA THR A 240 11.98 -33.67 -21.84
C THR A 240 12.56 -32.41 -22.48
N GLN A 241 13.22 -31.57 -21.68
CA GLN A 241 14.69 -31.54 -21.60
C GLN A 241 15.16 -30.45 -20.63
N ASN A 242 15.85 -30.90 -19.58
CA ASN A 242 16.66 -30.09 -18.68
C ASN A 242 17.86 -29.48 -19.43
N GLN A 243 18.05 -28.17 -19.30
CA GLN A 243 19.37 -27.54 -19.38
C GLN A 243 19.52 -26.55 -18.21
N PRO A 244 20.64 -26.60 -17.45
CA PRO A 244 20.92 -25.63 -16.41
C PRO A 244 21.55 -24.38 -17.04
N GLN A 245 20.88 -23.23 -16.94
CA GLN A 245 21.50 -21.94 -17.19
C GLN A 245 21.52 -21.10 -15.90
N ASP A 246 22.68 -21.16 -15.25
CA ASP A 246 23.14 -20.16 -14.29
C ASP A 246 23.12 -18.77 -14.94
N GLN A 247 22.15 -17.94 -14.57
CA GLN A 247 22.26 -16.49 -14.66
C GLN A 247 21.62 -15.86 -13.40
N PRO A 248 22.36 -15.06 -12.61
CA PRO A 248 21.74 -14.22 -11.61
C PRO A 248 21.14 -13.01 -12.34
N LYS A 249 19.82 -12.99 -12.54
CA LYS A 249 19.09 -11.79 -12.98
C LYS A 249 17.99 -11.45 -11.99
N THR A 250 18.42 -10.88 -10.87
CA THR A 250 17.66 -9.92 -10.09
C THR A 250 17.34 -8.70 -10.97
N GLN A 251 16.29 -8.79 -11.79
CA GLN A 251 15.71 -7.62 -12.44
C GLN A 251 14.77 -6.94 -11.44
N ALA A 252 15.29 -5.91 -10.80
CA ALA A 252 14.52 -5.02 -9.92
C ALA A 252 13.44 -4.28 -10.74
N ALA A 253 12.19 -4.41 -10.31
CA ALA A 253 11.12 -3.51 -10.74
C ALA A 253 11.43 -2.10 -10.20
N GLY A 254 11.99 -1.27 -11.07
CA GLY A 254 12.57 0.04 -10.73
C GLY A 254 13.64 0.49 -11.74
N GLN A 255 14.20 -0.43 -12.53
CA GLN A 255 14.88 -0.05 -13.76
C GLN A 255 13.82 0.23 -14.82
N SER A 256 13.55 1.52 -15.06
CA SER A 256 12.99 1.97 -16.33
C SER A 256 13.80 1.32 -17.45
N LYS A 257 13.18 0.52 -18.32
CA LYS A 257 13.82 0.18 -19.59
C LYS A 257 14.23 1.51 -20.22
N GLU A 258 15.53 1.70 -20.45
CA GLU A 258 16.14 2.87 -21.09
C GLU A 258 15.68 3.01 -22.56
N ASN A 259 14.38 3.01 -22.82
CA ASN A 259 13.81 3.17 -24.15
C ASN A 259 13.67 4.66 -24.45
N VAL A 260 14.82 5.35 -24.55
CA VAL A 260 14.86 6.67 -25.18
C VAL A 260 14.77 6.46 -26.69
N ASP A 261 13.71 6.98 -27.32
CA ASP A 261 13.61 7.01 -28.78
C ASP A 261 14.71 7.95 -29.31
N ALA A 262 15.70 7.36 -29.98
CA ALA A 262 16.86 8.09 -30.49
C ALA A 262 16.46 9.13 -31.54
N LYS A 263 15.44 8.84 -32.35
CA LYS A 263 14.96 9.76 -33.38
C LYS A 263 14.19 10.91 -32.77
N LEU A 264 13.43 10.67 -31.70
CA LEU A 264 12.75 11.74 -30.97
C LEU A 264 13.78 12.65 -30.32
N LEU A 265 14.78 12.06 -29.67
CA LEU A 265 15.85 12.82 -29.02
C LEU A 265 16.66 13.67 -30.02
N ALA A 266 16.98 13.11 -31.19
CA ALA A 266 17.67 13.84 -32.26
C ALA A 266 16.81 15.01 -32.74
N TYR A 267 15.55 14.75 -33.10
CA TYR A 267 14.60 15.77 -33.54
C TYR A 267 14.48 16.91 -32.52
N LEU A 268 14.26 16.59 -31.25
CA LEU A 268 14.12 17.58 -30.18
C LEU A 268 15.42 18.37 -29.95
N THR A 269 16.58 17.72 -30.10
CA THR A 269 17.88 18.39 -29.92
C THR A 269 18.19 19.35 -31.07
N ASP A 270 17.96 18.91 -32.31
CA ASP A 270 18.23 19.70 -33.51
C ASP A 270 17.29 20.91 -33.63
N ASN A 271 16.07 20.79 -33.09
CA ASN A 271 15.05 21.84 -33.15
C ASN A 271 14.88 22.63 -31.85
N ASN A 272 15.74 22.41 -30.84
CA ASN A 272 15.77 23.25 -29.64
C ASN A 272 16.49 24.57 -29.97
N THR A 273 15.78 25.68 -29.81
CA THR A 273 16.25 27.03 -30.12
C THR A 273 16.63 27.84 -28.89
N GLY A 274 17.06 27.15 -27.83
CA GLY A 274 17.43 27.72 -26.53
C GLY A 274 16.35 27.55 -25.46
N GLU A 275 15.37 26.65 -25.66
CA GLU A 275 14.35 26.41 -24.65
C GLU A 275 14.92 25.71 -23.42
N LYS A 276 14.47 26.17 -22.25
CA LYS A 276 14.91 25.64 -20.95
C LYS A 276 14.64 24.15 -20.80
N TYR A 277 13.47 23.68 -21.23
CA TYR A 277 13.09 22.27 -21.23
C TYR A 277 13.17 21.71 -22.65
N LEU A 278 13.85 20.58 -22.82
CA LEU A 278 13.96 19.90 -24.11
C LEU A 278 12.57 19.54 -24.66
N PHE A 279 11.69 19.07 -23.78
CA PHE A 279 10.25 18.88 -24.02
C PHE A 279 9.52 18.73 -22.68
N ALA A 280 8.18 18.77 -22.74
CA ALA A 280 7.28 18.41 -21.66
C ALA A 280 6.60 17.07 -21.97
N THR A 281 6.26 16.30 -20.93
CA THR A 281 5.51 15.04 -20.99
C THR A 281 4.55 14.97 -19.81
N THR A 282 3.67 13.97 -19.80
CA THR A 282 2.67 13.82 -18.74
C THR A 282 3.28 13.38 -17.41
N ASN A 283 4.26 12.46 -17.41
CA ASN A 283 4.73 11.80 -16.18
C ASN A 283 6.26 11.71 -16.05
N ALA A 284 6.73 11.46 -14.83
CA ALA A 284 8.15 11.36 -14.51
C ALA A 284 8.85 10.18 -15.19
N GLY A 285 8.18 9.04 -15.38
CA GLY A 285 8.78 7.85 -15.97
C GLY A 285 9.23 8.07 -17.42
N THR A 286 8.47 8.83 -18.21
CA THR A 286 8.92 9.24 -19.54
C THR A 286 10.03 10.29 -19.47
N ALA A 287 9.97 11.23 -18.52
CA ALA A 287 10.97 12.29 -18.40
C ALA A 287 12.35 11.78 -17.96
N GLU A 288 12.41 10.86 -16.99
CA GLU A 288 13.68 10.45 -16.36
C GLU A 288 14.64 9.82 -17.35
N ALA A 289 14.16 8.98 -18.27
CA ALA A 289 15.02 8.28 -19.23
C ALA A 289 15.79 9.28 -20.12
N TYR A 290 15.13 10.38 -20.52
CA TYR A 290 15.77 11.43 -21.31
C TYR A 290 16.68 12.31 -20.44
N ILE A 291 16.29 12.63 -19.20
CA ILE A 291 17.12 13.40 -18.26
C ILE A 291 18.43 12.65 -17.98
N ILE A 292 18.36 11.37 -17.62
CA ILE A 292 19.52 10.53 -17.29
C ILE A 292 20.46 10.42 -18.50
N LYS A 293 19.90 10.17 -19.70
CA LYS A 293 20.71 9.98 -20.91
C LYS A 293 21.37 11.27 -21.41
N THR A 294 20.74 12.42 -21.21
CA THR A 294 21.15 13.67 -21.88
C THR A 294 21.67 14.76 -20.94
N GLY A 295 21.36 14.68 -19.65
CA GLY A 295 21.56 15.77 -18.70
C GLY A 295 20.68 17.00 -18.93
N LYS A 296 19.80 17.00 -19.94
CA LYS A 296 18.89 18.11 -20.25
C LYS A 296 17.62 18.05 -19.40
N ALA A 297 17.07 19.21 -19.08
CA ALA A 297 15.81 19.29 -18.35
C ALA A 297 14.63 18.82 -19.23
N VAL A 298 13.78 17.95 -18.68
CA VAL A 298 12.52 17.51 -19.27
C VAL A 298 11.42 17.70 -18.24
N MET A 299 10.28 18.25 -18.64
CA MET A 299 9.19 18.57 -17.72
C MET A 299 8.17 17.44 -17.61
N ALA A 300 7.94 16.92 -16.40
CA ALA A 300 6.80 16.04 -16.10
C ALA A 300 5.62 16.88 -15.57
N MET A 301 4.66 17.22 -16.44
CA MET A 301 3.57 18.17 -16.13
C MET A 301 2.48 17.61 -15.21
N GLY A 302 2.49 16.32 -14.91
CA GLY A 302 1.51 15.65 -14.05
C GLY A 302 2.17 14.82 -12.93
N GLY A 303 3.42 15.15 -12.56
CA GLY A 303 4.13 14.45 -11.48
C GLY A 303 4.51 13.01 -11.85
N PHE A 304 4.53 12.11 -10.85
CA PHE A 304 4.95 10.72 -11.07
C PHE A 304 3.97 9.93 -11.95
N SER A 305 2.66 10.11 -11.74
CA SER A 305 1.60 9.33 -12.39
C SER A 305 0.94 10.03 -13.58
N GLY A 306 1.24 11.31 -13.82
CA GLY A 306 0.58 12.12 -14.85
C GLY A 306 -0.72 12.80 -14.39
N SER A 307 -1.05 12.71 -13.09
CA SER A 307 -2.31 13.22 -12.54
C SER A 307 -2.20 14.42 -11.60
N ASP A 308 -1.00 14.89 -11.29
CA ASP A 308 -0.84 16.01 -10.37
C ASP A 308 -1.17 17.35 -11.08
N PRO A 309 -2.09 18.16 -10.57
CA PRO A 309 -2.46 19.45 -11.17
C PRO A 309 -1.43 20.54 -10.79
N ILE A 310 -0.19 20.41 -11.28
CA ILE A 310 0.92 21.32 -10.92
C ILE A 310 1.02 22.57 -11.81
N LEU A 311 0.27 22.60 -12.90
CA LEU A 311 0.33 23.65 -13.92
C LEU A 311 -1.08 24.05 -14.34
N SER A 312 -1.36 25.36 -14.36
CA SER A 312 -2.55 25.94 -15.00
C SER A 312 -2.27 26.27 -16.46
N VAL A 313 -3.31 26.36 -17.30
CA VAL A 313 -3.19 26.80 -18.70
C VAL A 313 -2.51 28.17 -18.83
N ASP A 314 -2.81 29.14 -17.96
CA ASP A 314 -2.20 30.47 -18.04
C ASP A 314 -0.70 30.45 -17.74
N LYS A 315 -0.28 29.66 -16.75
CA LYS A 315 1.14 29.42 -16.47
C LYS A 315 1.82 28.68 -17.62
N LEU A 316 1.17 27.71 -18.27
CA LEU A 316 1.72 27.09 -19.48
C LEU A 316 1.97 28.14 -20.58
N LYS A 317 0.99 29.01 -20.87
CA LYS A 317 1.14 30.08 -21.88
C LYS A 317 2.31 31.00 -21.55
N GLN A 318 2.45 31.40 -20.29
CA GLN A 318 3.59 32.21 -19.84
C GLN A 318 4.92 31.49 -20.07
N MET A 319 5.00 30.19 -19.79
CA MET A 319 6.20 29.39 -20.02
C MET A 319 6.55 29.28 -21.50
N VAL A 320 5.55 29.14 -22.38
CA VAL A 320 5.77 29.14 -23.84
C VAL A 320 6.27 30.52 -24.30
N ALA A 321 5.64 31.61 -23.84
CA ALA A 321 6.05 32.98 -24.14
C ALA A 321 7.49 33.28 -23.67
N ASN A 322 7.89 32.73 -22.53
CA ASN A 322 9.23 32.86 -21.96
C ASN A 322 10.27 31.93 -22.60
N LYS A 323 9.92 31.18 -23.66
CA LYS A 323 10.76 30.14 -24.28
C LYS A 323 11.22 29.07 -23.30
N GLU A 324 10.41 28.73 -22.31
CA GLU A 324 10.73 27.63 -21.41
C GLU A 324 10.36 26.27 -22.01
N ILE A 325 9.23 26.19 -22.73
CA ILE A 325 8.70 24.94 -23.28
C ILE A 325 8.24 25.20 -24.73
N LYS A 326 8.62 24.30 -25.64
CA LYS A 326 8.17 24.31 -27.05
C LYS A 326 7.51 23.00 -27.48
N TYR A 327 7.93 21.87 -26.92
CA TYR A 327 7.46 20.55 -27.33
C TYR A 327 6.71 19.86 -26.20
N PHE A 328 5.63 19.15 -26.54
CA PHE A 328 4.90 18.26 -25.64
C PHE A 328 4.75 16.87 -26.24
N LEU A 329 5.22 15.84 -25.55
CA LEU A 329 5.03 14.44 -25.90
C LEU A 329 3.85 13.87 -25.11
N SER A 330 2.78 13.53 -25.82
CA SER A 330 1.61 12.84 -25.26
C SER A 330 1.77 11.33 -25.46
N SER A 331 1.83 10.56 -24.38
CA SER A 331 1.79 9.08 -24.48
C SER A 331 0.38 8.58 -24.16
N SER A 332 -0.24 7.86 -25.11
CA SER A 332 -1.49 7.15 -24.86
C SER A 332 -1.17 5.85 -24.08
N GLY A 333 -1.66 5.70 -22.84
CA GLY A 333 -1.55 4.40 -22.13
C GLY A 333 -1.34 4.40 -20.61
N GLY A 334 -1.24 5.54 -19.93
CA GLY A 334 -1.15 5.57 -18.46
C GLY A 334 -2.52 5.66 -17.78
N PRO A 335 -2.82 4.84 -16.73
CA PRO A 335 -3.98 5.08 -15.88
C PRO A 335 -3.72 6.32 -15.01
N GLY A 336 -4.20 7.49 -15.47
CA GLY A 336 -3.98 8.75 -14.75
C GLY A 336 -4.11 9.98 -15.64
N GLY A 337 -5.28 10.20 -16.25
CA GLY A 337 -5.58 11.41 -17.03
C GLY A 337 -5.84 12.65 -16.16
N GLY A 338 -4.95 12.98 -15.22
CA GLY A 338 -5.22 13.98 -14.18
C GLY A 338 -4.63 15.38 -14.40
N ASN A 339 -4.08 15.68 -15.58
CA ASN A 339 -3.92 17.08 -16.01
C ASN A 339 -4.67 17.34 -17.32
N SER A 340 -5.96 17.03 -17.31
CA SER A 340 -6.82 16.99 -18.49
C SER A 340 -6.97 18.36 -19.15
N GLU A 341 -7.02 19.46 -18.40
CA GLU A 341 -7.21 20.81 -18.95
C GLU A 341 -5.99 21.31 -19.72
N VAL A 342 -4.79 21.21 -19.13
CA VAL A 342 -3.53 21.62 -19.78
C VAL A 342 -3.29 20.75 -21.01
N THR A 343 -3.45 19.43 -20.86
CA THR A 343 -3.25 18.49 -21.97
C THR A 343 -4.26 18.71 -23.09
N ALA A 344 -5.55 18.91 -22.76
CA ALA A 344 -6.58 19.23 -23.75
C ALA A 344 -6.32 20.57 -24.44
N TRP A 345 -5.84 21.57 -23.71
CA TRP A 345 -5.44 22.85 -24.30
C TRP A 345 -4.28 22.68 -25.27
N ILE A 346 -3.25 21.90 -24.94
CA ILE A 346 -2.12 21.61 -25.83
C ILE A 346 -2.61 20.85 -27.08
N ILE A 347 -3.44 19.82 -26.93
CA ILE A 347 -3.96 19.06 -28.08
C ILE A 347 -4.79 19.96 -29.00
N LYS A 348 -5.56 20.90 -28.43
CA LYS A 348 -6.42 21.81 -29.19
C LYS A 348 -5.65 22.93 -29.91
N ASN A 349 -4.58 23.47 -29.31
CA ASN A 349 -3.88 24.67 -29.80
C ASN A 349 -2.48 24.37 -30.37
N GLY A 350 -1.90 23.22 -30.01
CA GLY A 350 -0.62 22.76 -30.50
C GLY A 350 -0.73 22.19 -31.91
N LYS A 351 0.40 22.19 -32.62
CA LYS A 351 0.53 21.57 -33.94
C LYS A 351 1.16 20.19 -33.77
N GLU A 352 0.47 19.14 -34.22
CA GLU A 352 1.04 17.79 -34.26
C GLU A 352 2.24 17.74 -35.22
N VAL A 353 3.33 17.15 -34.74
CA VAL A 353 4.51 16.86 -35.57
C VAL A 353 4.32 15.48 -36.19
N PRO A 354 4.39 15.35 -37.53
CA PRO A 354 4.26 14.06 -38.20
C PRO A 354 5.21 13.02 -37.60
N GLN A 355 4.68 11.84 -37.25
CA GLN A 355 5.46 10.77 -36.62
C GLN A 355 6.68 10.35 -37.44
N ALA A 356 6.63 10.48 -38.77
CA ALA A 356 7.76 10.22 -39.66
C ALA A 356 8.99 11.13 -39.40
N GLU A 357 8.82 12.30 -38.80
CA GLU A 357 9.91 13.24 -38.51
C GLU A 357 10.68 12.88 -37.23
N TRP A 358 9.98 12.35 -36.21
CA TRP A 358 10.56 12.21 -34.87
C TRP A 358 10.45 10.81 -34.28
N GLY A 359 9.53 9.96 -34.75
CA GLY A 359 9.28 8.63 -34.18
C GLY A 359 9.91 7.50 -35.00
N THR A 360 10.27 6.43 -34.31
CA THR A 360 10.59 5.13 -34.92
C THR A 360 9.32 4.28 -35.05
N SER A 361 8.94 3.92 -36.28
CA SER A 361 7.86 2.96 -36.50
C SER A 361 8.35 1.58 -36.06
N ILE A 362 7.84 1.06 -34.94
CA ILE A 362 8.07 -0.34 -34.60
C ILE A 362 7.08 -1.18 -35.42
N GLU A 363 7.46 -1.60 -36.62
CA GLU A 363 6.84 -2.77 -37.26
C GLU A 363 7.36 -4.01 -36.54
N ASN A 364 6.59 -4.55 -35.59
CA ASN A 364 6.81 -5.91 -35.12
C ASN A 364 6.01 -6.87 -36.00
N PRO A 365 6.65 -7.85 -36.68
CA PRO A 365 5.91 -8.97 -37.22
C PRO A 365 5.42 -9.83 -36.03
N VAL A 366 4.17 -10.31 -36.12
CA VAL A 366 3.52 -11.28 -35.21
C VAL A 366 2.87 -10.70 -33.93
N GLY A 367 1.57 -10.38 -34.04
CA GLY A 367 0.51 -11.15 -33.34
C GLY A 367 0.47 -11.25 -31.80
N GLY A 368 1.16 -10.41 -31.04
CA GLY A 368 1.03 -10.36 -29.57
C GLY A 368 0.20 -9.15 -29.11
N MET A 369 -0.93 -9.37 -28.42
CA MET A 369 -1.67 -8.31 -27.72
C MET A 369 -0.85 -7.78 -26.53
N GLY A 370 0.15 -6.96 -26.81
CA GLY A 370 0.86 -6.10 -25.85
C GLY A 370 0.49 -4.64 -26.12
N MET A 371 0.27 -3.87 -25.06
CA MET A 371 -0.19 -2.47 -25.12
C MET A 371 0.67 -1.60 -26.06
N ASN A 372 0.14 -1.31 -27.26
CA ASN A 372 0.65 -0.31 -28.18
C ASN A 372 0.20 1.08 -27.70
N GLY A 373 1.05 1.78 -26.96
CA GLY A 373 0.85 3.21 -26.70
C GLY A 373 1.43 4.02 -27.85
N SER A 374 0.60 4.53 -28.77
CA SER A 374 1.07 5.53 -29.73
C SER A 374 1.36 6.83 -28.97
N SER A 375 2.58 7.32 -29.08
CA SER A 375 2.92 8.66 -28.58
C SER A 375 2.73 9.68 -29.71
N THR A 376 2.29 10.89 -29.36
CA THR A 376 2.10 12.00 -30.29
C THR A 376 2.90 13.20 -29.80
N LEU A 377 3.70 13.81 -30.67
CA LEU A 377 4.48 15.01 -30.36
C LEU A 377 3.74 16.24 -30.87
N TYR A 378 3.59 17.24 -30.01
CA TYR A 378 3.00 18.54 -30.32
C TYR A 378 4.05 19.65 -30.19
N ILE A 379 4.02 20.60 -31.12
CA ILE A 379 4.64 21.92 -30.96
C ILE A 379 3.60 22.82 -30.30
N ILE A 380 3.95 23.37 -29.13
CA ILE A 380 3.11 24.33 -28.42
C ILE A 380 3.39 25.71 -29.02
N ASN A 381 2.43 26.23 -29.76
CA ASN A 381 2.56 27.58 -30.33
C ASN A 381 2.28 28.63 -29.23
N PRO A 382 3.04 29.75 -29.19
CA PRO A 382 2.80 30.86 -28.29
C PRO A 382 1.44 31.55 -28.50
#